data_AF-A0A3A9CGK4-F1
#
_entry.id   AF-A0A3A9CGK4-F1
#
_cell.length_a   1.000
_cell.length_b   1.000
_cell.length_c   1.000
_cell.angle_alpha   90.00
_cell.angle_beta   90.00
_cell.angle_gamma   90.00
#
_symmetry.space_group_name_H-M   'P 1'
#
loop_
_entity.id
_entity.type
_entity.pdbx_description
1 polymer ?
#
loop_
_entity_poly.entity_id
_entity_poly.type
_entity_poly.pdbx_seq_one_letter_code
_entity_poly.pdbx_strand_id
1 'polypeptide(L)'
;MLIADKRDYRRGYEKHYQSYKRLKVENADINSRRLLLVYSVECGLKYKLLDKWNEENPQKILEGTDDKKIKILKSHNLEKILKELGQQGNFKFPRLKTVHRDIVDAESFHQFYRYCIKSQEKQSDKEEKVEDSLNDIACWIKEGMRRQ
;
A
#
# COMPACT_ATOMS: atom_id res chain seq x y z
N MET A 1 15.16 4.69 -13.92
CA MET A 1 14.16 4.29 -12.90
C MET A 1 14.12 2.78 -12.88
N LEU A 2 14.30 2.14 -11.72
CA LEU A 2 14.21 0.69 -11.60
C LEU A 2 12.73 0.26 -11.70
N ILE A 3 12.42 -0.76 -12.49
CA ILE A 3 11.05 -1.28 -12.67
C ILE A 3 11.00 -2.68 -12.06
N ALA A 4 10.13 -2.88 -11.08
CA ALA A 4 9.84 -4.20 -10.51
C ALA A 4 8.82 -4.94 -11.38
N ASP A 5 8.99 -6.24 -11.61
CA ASP A 5 8.02 -7.07 -12.34
C ASP A 5 6.91 -7.63 -11.43
N LYS A 6 5.97 -8.41 -11.99
CA LYS A 6 4.88 -9.02 -11.21
C LYS A 6 5.40 -9.94 -10.09
N ARG A 7 6.47 -10.68 -10.32
CA ARG A 7 7.07 -11.59 -9.32
C ARG A 7 7.76 -10.80 -8.22
N ASP A 8 8.43 -9.70 -8.56
CA ASP A 8 9.01 -8.78 -7.61
C ASP A 8 7.95 -8.15 -6.72
N TYR A 9 6.83 -7.71 -7.28
CA TYR A 9 5.72 -7.17 -6.48
C TYR A 9 5.14 -8.20 -5.52
N ARG A 10 4.93 -9.45 -5.98
CA ARG A 10 4.49 -10.54 -5.09
C ARG A 10 5.49 -10.77 -3.95
N ARG A 11 6.77 -10.89 -4.28
CA ARG A 11 7.85 -11.10 -3.31
C ARG A 11 7.97 -9.93 -2.32
N GLY A 12 7.83 -8.70 -2.82
CA GLY A 12 7.81 -7.49 -2.00
C GLY A 12 6.66 -7.51 -1.00
N TYR A 13 5.44 -7.78 -1.46
CA TYR A 13 4.27 -7.97 -0.61
C TYR A 13 4.55 -9.01 0.50
N GLU A 14 5.00 -10.22 0.13
CA GLU A 14 5.22 -11.33 1.06
C GLU A 14 6.30 -10.97 2.10
N LYS A 15 7.46 -10.48 1.66
CA LYS A 15 8.57 -10.14 2.56
C LYS A 15 8.20 -9.02 3.52
N HIS A 16 7.65 -7.92 3.02
CA HIS A 16 7.27 -6.79 3.86
C HIS A 16 6.17 -7.16 4.86
N TYR A 17 5.17 -7.95 4.44
CA TYR A 17 4.10 -8.38 5.34
C TYR A 17 4.59 -9.33 6.44
N GLN A 18 5.49 -10.25 6.09
CA GLN A 18 6.07 -11.17 7.08
C GLN A 18 6.96 -10.40 8.07
N SER A 19 7.74 -9.42 7.60
CA SER A 19 8.50 -8.55 8.50
C SER A 19 7.58 -7.75 9.42
N TYR A 20 6.55 -7.10 8.88
CA TYR A 20 5.54 -6.37 9.68
C TYR A 20 4.99 -7.21 10.84
N LYS A 21 4.58 -8.46 10.58
CA LYS A 21 4.03 -9.37 11.60
C LYS A 21 5.03 -9.84 12.65
N ARG A 22 6.33 -9.91 12.31
CA ARG A 22 7.40 -10.30 13.25
C ARG A 22 7.80 -9.16 14.17
N LEU A 23 7.61 -7.92 13.72
CA LEU A 23 7.90 -6.73 14.51
C LEU A 23 6.79 -6.49 15.54
N LYS A 24 7.21 -6.23 16.77
CA LYS A 24 6.40 -5.88 17.94
C LYS A 24 6.84 -4.51 18.45
N VAL A 25 6.03 -3.88 19.30
CA VAL A 25 6.35 -2.58 19.91
C VAL A 25 7.68 -2.62 20.69
N GLU A 26 8.02 -3.77 21.28
CA GLU A 26 9.24 -3.97 22.06
C GLU A 26 10.53 -4.00 21.23
N ASN A 27 10.45 -4.33 19.93
CA ASN A 27 11.64 -4.57 19.10
C ASN A 27 11.70 -3.73 17.81
N ALA A 28 10.74 -2.81 17.61
CA ALA A 28 10.76 -1.89 16.49
C ALA A 28 9.93 -0.63 16.77
N ASP A 29 10.37 0.46 16.15
CA ASP A 29 9.59 1.69 16.06
C ASP A 29 8.27 1.47 15.30
N ILE A 30 7.20 2.09 15.82
CA ILE A 30 5.84 1.92 15.30
C ILE A 30 5.70 2.44 13.86
N ASN A 31 6.37 3.54 13.51
CA ASN A 31 6.31 4.10 12.15
C ASN A 31 7.05 3.19 11.18
N SER A 32 8.20 2.65 11.57
CA SER A 32 8.96 1.68 10.77
C SER A 32 8.14 0.42 10.50
N ARG A 33 7.43 -0.08 11.52
CA ARG A 33 6.50 -1.21 11.39
C ARG A 33 5.35 -0.88 10.44
N ARG A 34 4.66 0.25 10.60
CA ARG A 34 3.57 0.69 9.72
C ARG A 34 4.02 0.96 8.29
N LEU A 35 5.24 1.47 8.10
CA LEU A 35 5.82 1.68 6.78
C LEU A 35 5.97 0.35 6.00
N LEU A 36 6.43 -0.71 6.67
CA LEU A 36 6.50 -2.04 6.05
C LEU A 36 5.12 -2.54 5.62
N LEU A 37 4.08 -2.26 6.40
CA LEU A 37 2.72 -2.62 6.02
C LEU A 37 2.25 -1.82 4.79
N VAL A 38 2.51 -0.51 4.72
CA VAL A 38 2.21 0.31 3.54
C VAL A 38 2.93 -0.23 2.30
N TYR A 39 4.23 -0.52 2.39
CA TYR A 39 4.98 -1.09 1.27
C TYR A 39 4.47 -2.46 0.86
N SER A 40 4.10 -3.31 1.82
CA SER A 40 3.48 -4.59 1.54
C SER A 40 2.20 -4.41 0.72
N VAL A 41 1.28 -3.57 1.19
CA VAL A 41 0.00 -3.30 0.53
C VAL A 41 0.22 -2.72 -0.86
N GLU A 42 1.06 -1.70 -1.03
CA GLU A 42 1.32 -1.11 -2.35
C GLU A 42 1.86 -2.16 -3.35
N CYS A 43 2.86 -2.96 -2.94
CA CYS A 43 3.38 -4.03 -3.78
C CYS A 43 2.30 -5.07 -4.12
N GLY A 44 1.51 -5.50 -3.15
CA GLY A 44 0.49 -6.53 -3.35
C GLY A 44 -0.67 -6.05 -4.23
N LEU A 45 -1.04 -4.78 -4.11
CA LEU A 45 -2.02 -4.13 -4.99
C LEU A 45 -1.51 -4.01 -6.42
N LYS A 46 -0.24 -3.62 -6.62
CA LYS A 46 0.37 -3.58 -7.96
C LYS A 46 0.48 -4.97 -8.58
N TYR A 47 0.80 -5.99 -7.80
CA TYR A 47 0.71 -7.39 -8.24
C TYR A 47 -0.71 -7.74 -8.71
N LYS A 48 -1.74 -7.39 -7.93
CA LYS A 48 -3.14 -7.65 -8.29
C LYS A 48 -3.59 -6.90 -9.54
N LEU A 49 -3.08 -5.69 -9.80
CA LEU A 49 -3.36 -4.95 -11.04
C LEU A 49 -2.78 -5.69 -12.26
N LEU A 50 -1.52 -6.09 -12.18
CA LEU A 50 -0.85 -6.83 -13.25
C LEU A 50 -1.54 -8.16 -13.52
N ASP A 51 -1.97 -8.84 -12.46
CA ASP A 51 -2.77 -10.06 -12.55
C ASP A 51 -4.12 -9.82 -13.25
N LYS A 52 -4.87 -8.79 -12.84
CA LYS A 52 -6.14 -8.38 -13.46
C LYS A 52 -5.96 -8.06 -14.96
N TRP A 53 -4.83 -7.45 -15.32
CA TRP A 53 -4.55 -7.05 -16.70
C TRP A 53 -3.85 -8.13 -17.52
N ASN A 54 -3.62 -9.32 -16.95
CA ASN A 54 -2.90 -10.43 -17.57
C ASN A 54 -1.53 -10.01 -18.12
N GLU A 55 -0.77 -9.22 -17.35
CA GLU A 55 0.56 -8.76 -17.70
C GLU A 55 1.58 -9.15 -16.64
N GLU A 56 2.75 -9.62 -17.07
CA GLU A 56 3.85 -10.02 -16.18
C GLU A 56 4.90 -8.91 -16.06
N ASN A 57 5.12 -8.15 -17.15
CA ASN A 57 6.10 -7.06 -17.18
C ASN A 57 5.40 -5.69 -17.26
N PRO A 58 5.42 -4.90 -16.16
CA PRO A 58 4.94 -3.51 -16.12
C PRO A 58 5.42 -2.61 -17.24
N GLN A 59 6.63 -2.84 -17.76
CA GLN A 59 7.21 -2.00 -18.80
C GLN A 59 6.32 -1.93 -20.04
N LYS A 60 5.66 -3.03 -20.41
CA LYS A 60 4.71 -3.06 -21.54
C LYS A 60 3.50 -2.14 -21.34
N ILE A 61 3.05 -1.98 -20.09
CA ILE A 61 1.99 -1.02 -19.77
C ILE A 61 2.56 0.40 -19.80
N LEU A 62 3.74 0.60 -19.23
CA LEU A 62 4.37 1.91 -19.09
C LEU A 62 4.79 2.54 -20.43
N GLU A 63 5.12 1.72 -21.42
CA GLU A 63 5.47 2.12 -22.79
C GLU A 63 4.27 2.09 -23.75
N GLY A 64 3.13 1.60 -23.28
CA GLY A 64 1.90 1.51 -24.08
C GLY A 64 1.15 2.84 -24.21
N THR A 65 -0.05 2.77 -24.78
CA THR A 65 -0.93 3.94 -25.01
C THR A 65 -2.09 4.04 -24.02
N ASP A 66 -2.25 3.07 -23.11
CA ASP A 66 -3.30 3.07 -22.09
C ASP A 66 -2.91 4.00 -20.92
N ASP A 67 -3.14 5.29 -21.12
CA ASP A 67 -2.89 6.35 -20.14
C ASP A 67 -3.50 6.06 -18.77
N LYS A 68 -4.65 5.39 -18.73
CA LYS A 68 -5.33 5.06 -17.49
C LYS A 68 -4.52 4.03 -16.71
N LYS A 69 -4.11 2.92 -17.34
CA LYS A 69 -3.26 1.91 -16.69
C LYS A 69 -1.92 2.50 -16.26
N ILE A 70 -1.30 3.31 -17.10
CA ILE A 70 -0.02 4.00 -16.78
C ILE A 70 -0.17 4.86 -15.53
N LYS A 71 -1.21 5.72 -15.48
CA LYS A 71 -1.49 6.62 -14.35
C LYS A 71 -1.86 5.88 -13.06
N ILE A 72 -2.41 4.67 -13.15
CA ILE A 72 -2.75 3.86 -11.97
C ILE A 72 -1.50 3.14 -11.47
N LEU A 73 -0.74 2.51 -12.36
CA LEU A 73 0.45 1.74 -12.00
C LEU A 73 1.57 2.61 -11.41
N LYS A 74 1.70 3.86 -11.88
CA LYS A 74 2.65 4.86 -11.32
C LYS A 74 2.16 5.50 -10.01
N SER A 75 0.91 5.29 -9.60
CA SER A 75 0.34 5.96 -8.43
C SER A 75 0.79 5.29 -7.13
N HIS A 76 0.96 6.10 -6.09
CA HIS A 76 1.07 5.65 -4.69
C HIS A 76 -0.27 5.72 -3.95
N ASN A 77 -1.33 6.22 -4.62
CA ASN A 77 -2.65 6.36 -4.04
C ASN A 77 -3.35 4.99 -3.96
N LEU A 78 -3.34 4.41 -2.76
CA LEU A 78 -3.90 3.07 -2.54
C LEU A 78 -5.41 3.01 -2.86
N GLU A 79 -6.17 4.08 -2.59
CA GLU A 79 -7.61 4.14 -2.93
C GLU A 79 -7.84 4.11 -4.44
N LYS A 80 -7.00 4.81 -5.22
CA LYS A 80 -7.07 4.78 -6.68
C LYS A 80 -6.82 3.39 -7.23
N ILE A 81 -5.84 2.67 -6.66
CA ILE A 81 -5.53 1.30 -7.07
C ILE A 81 -6.66 0.34 -6.66
N LEU A 82 -7.16 0.43 -5.42
CA LEU A 82 -8.29 -0.37 -4.94
C LEU A 82 -9.54 -0.16 -5.79
N LYS A 83 -9.80 1.08 -6.22
CA LYS A 83 -10.89 1.40 -7.14
C LYS A 83 -10.76 0.66 -8.46
N GLU A 84 -9.58 0.65 -9.05
CA GLU A 84 -9.33 -0.11 -10.28
C GLU A 84 -9.51 -1.62 -10.05
N LEU A 85 -9.19 -2.14 -8.86
CA LEU A 85 -9.42 -3.54 -8.49
C LEU A 85 -10.88 -3.86 -8.10
N GLY A 86 -11.80 -2.91 -8.23
CA GLY A 86 -13.22 -3.11 -7.87
C GLY A 86 -13.46 -3.23 -6.36
N GLN A 87 -12.50 -2.80 -5.54
CA GLN A 87 -12.57 -2.84 -4.07
C GLN A 87 -12.91 -1.47 -3.47
N GLN A 88 -13.44 -0.55 -4.28
CA GLN A 88 -13.88 0.74 -3.78
C GLN A 88 -15.03 0.55 -2.79
N GLY A 89 -14.87 1.06 -1.56
CA GLY A 89 -15.90 1.02 -0.52
C GLY A 89 -15.74 -0.11 0.50
N ASN A 90 -15.04 -1.18 0.16
CA ASN A 90 -14.73 -2.29 1.08
C ASN A 90 -13.66 -1.89 2.10
N PHE A 91 -12.69 -1.10 1.66
CA PHE A 91 -11.62 -0.57 2.51
C PHE A 91 -11.70 0.95 2.52
N LYS A 92 -11.58 1.55 3.70
CA LYS A 92 -11.69 3.00 3.89
C LYS A 92 -10.57 3.49 4.79
N PHE A 93 -9.88 4.54 4.38
CA PHE A 93 -8.84 5.15 5.19
C PHE A 93 -9.34 6.43 5.84
N PRO A 94 -9.13 6.62 7.15
CA PRO A 94 -9.34 7.93 7.76
C PRO A 94 -8.26 8.90 7.27
N ARG A 95 -8.62 10.19 7.18
CA ARG A 95 -7.64 11.26 6.95
C ARG A 95 -6.96 11.65 8.26
N LEU A 96 -5.63 11.72 8.23
CA LEU A 96 -4.83 12.24 9.34
C LEU A 96 -4.47 13.71 9.09
N LYS A 97 -4.18 14.44 10.16
CA LYS A 97 -3.59 15.78 10.09
C LYS A 97 -2.21 15.79 10.72
N THR A 98 -1.23 16.39 10.07
CA THR A 98 0.12 16.55 10.62
C THR A 98 0.20 17.73 11.58
N VAL A 99 1.26 17.80 12.39
CA VAL A 99 1.58 19.00 13.18
C VAL A 99 1.81 20.25 12.31
N HIS A 100 2.18 20.04 11.05
CA HIS A 100 2.34 21.10 10.04
C HIS A 100 1.03 21.49 9.34
N ARG A 101 -0.11 20.91 9.77
CA ARG A 101 -1.47 21.13 9.25
C ARG A 101 -1.72 20.56 7.85
N ASP A 102 -0.82 19.72 7.35
CA ASP A 102 -1.03 18.95 6.13
C ASP A 102 -2.04 17.82 6.37
N ILE A 103 -2.73 17.43 5.30
CA ILE A 103 -3.62 16.26 5.31
C ILE A 103 -2.83 15.06 4.79
N VAL A 104 -2.85 13.96 5.56
CA VAL A 104 -2.31 12.68 5.11
C VAL A 104 -3.48 11.80 4.68
N ASP A 105 -3.39 11.33 3.44
CA ASP A 105 -4.32 10.39 2.83
C ASP A 105 -3.59 9.13 2.32
N ALA A 106 -4.34 8.29 1.63
CA ALA A 106 -3.85 7.03 1.08
C ALA A 106 -2.72 7.15 0.05
N GLU A 107 -2.43 8.35 -0.46
CA GLU A 107 -1.28 8.60 -1.34
C GLU A 107 -0.02 8.93 -0.54
N SER A 108 -0.18 9.51 0.64
CA SER A 108 0.93 10.09 1.42
C SER A 108 1.35 9.24 2.62
N PHE A 109 0.66 8.13 2.94
CA PHE A 109 1.04 7.25 4.07
C PHE A 109 2.49 6.77 4.02
N HIS A 110 3.01 6.45 2.83
CA HIS A 110 4.39 5.99 2.70
C HIS A 110 5.41 7.08 3.08
N GLN A 111 5.09 8.35 2.83
CA GLN A 111 5.94 9.48 3.20
C GLN A 111 5.80 9.80 4.68
N PHE A 112 4.55 9.79 5.17
CA PHE A 112 4.21 10.05 6.57
C PHE A 112 4.99 9.15 7.52
N TYR A 113 4.95 7.83 7.30
CA TYR A 113 5.69 6.88 8.14
C TYR A 113 7.19 6.86 7.87
N ARG A 114 7.63 7.05 6.60
CA ARG A 114 9.07 7.06 6.27
C ARG A 114 9.83 8.22 6.92
N TYR A 115 9.20 9.38 6.98
CA TYR A 115 9.82 10.58 7.55
C TYR A 115 9.44 10.80 9.02
N CYS A 116 8.77 9.84 9.65
CA CYS A 116 8.30 9.93 11.03
C CYS A 116 7.57 11.25 11.33
N ILE A 117 6.74 11.71 10.37
CA ILE A 117 6.01 12.96 10.50
C ILE A 117 5.00 12.79 11.64
N LYS A 118 4.96 13.76 12.55
CA LYS A 118 4.04 13.70 13.70
C LYS A 118 2.63 14.09 13.28
N SER A 119 1.64 13.32 13.73
CA SER A 119 0.23 13.71 13.68
C SER A 119 -0.09 14.73 14.78
N GLN A 120 -1.21 15.45 14.65
CA GLN A 120 -1.74 16.27 15.75
C GLN A 120 -2.18 15.39 16.92
N GLU A 121 -2.22 15.97 18.12
CA GLU A 121 -2.72 15.29 19.32
C GLU A 121 -4.08 14.62 19.09
N LYS A 122 -4.31 13.48 19.76
CA LYS A 122 -5.55 12.69 19.71
C LYS A 122 -5.86 12.07 18.34
N GLN A 123 -4.84 11.74 17.54
CA GLN A 123 -5.00 10.99 16.29
C GLN A 123 -4.49 9.55 16.33
N SER A 124 -4.08 9.04 17.50
CA SER A 124 -3.70 7.64 17.72
C SER A 124 -4.73 6.67 17.16
N ASP A 125 -6.01 6.86 17.49
CA ASP A 125 -7.11 5.97 17.07
C ASP A 125 -7.30 5.95 15.56
N LYS A 126 -6.96 7.05 14.88
CA LYS A 126 -7.02 7.12 13.41
C LYS A 126 -5.84 6.42 12.78
N GLU A 127 -4.64 6.55 13.35
CA GLU A 127 -3.46 5.82 12.88
C GLU A 127 -3.62 4.32 13.05
N GLU A 128 -4.22 3.87 14.17
CA GLU A 128 -4.60 2.48 14.37
C GLU A 128 -5.61 2.02 13.30
N LYS A 129 -6.65 2.80 13.02
CA LYS A 129 -7.60 2.50 11.93
C LYS A 129 -6.95 2.45 10.55
N VAL A 130 -5.93 3.27 10.29
CA VAL A 130 -5.13 3.17 9.06
C VAL A 130 -4.40 1.82 9.03
N GLU A 131 -3.73 1.47 10.12
CA GLU A 131 -3.01 0.20 10.25
C GLU A 131 -3.94 -1.01 10.07
N ASP A 132 -5.10 -1.02 10.74
CA ASP A 132 -6.11 -2.07 10.62
C ASP A 132 -6.58 -2.22 9.18
N SER A 133 -6.94 -1.10 8.53
CA SER A 133 -7.40 -1.10 7.14
C SER A 133 -6.33 -1.62 6.18
N LEU A 134 -5.06 -1.23 6.39
CA LEU A 134 -3.94 -1.74 5.60
C LEU A 134 -3.73 -3.24 5.84
N ASN A 135 -3.88 -3.71 7.07
CA ASN A 135 -3.73 -5.13 7.40
C ASN A 135 -4.87 -5.97 6.80
N ASP A 136 -6.10 -5.47 6.80
CA ASP A 136 -7.24 -6.12 6.14
C ASP A 136 -7.01 -6.27 4.64
N ILE A 137 -6.51 -5.22 3.99
CA ILE A 137 -6.12 -5.28 2.57
C ILE A 137 -5.00 -6.31 2.36
N ALA A 138 -3.98 -6.32 3.22
CA ALA A 138 -2.90 -7.28 3.15
C ALA A 138 -3.42 -8.73 3.28
N CYS A 139 -4.36 -8.99 4.18
CA CYS A 139 -5.04 -10.28 4.31
C CYS A 139 -5.81 -10.65 3.03
N TRP A 140 -6.62 -9.74 2.50
CA TRP A 140 -7.38 -9.95 1.26
C TRP A 140 -6.47 -10.29 0.06
N ILE A 141 -5.35 -9.57 -0.10
CA ILE A 141 -4.35 -9.87 -1.13
C ILE A 141 -3.83 -11.30 -0.97
N LYS A 142 -3.51 -11.71 0.26
CA LYS A 142 -2.99 -13.06 0.58
C LYS A 142 -3.97 -14.15 0.17
N GLU A 143 -5.25 -13.98 0.49
CA GLU A 143 -6.31 -14.93 0.15
C GLU A 143 -6.43 -15.08 -1.36
N GLY A 144 -6.38 -13.96 -2.07
CA GLY A 144 -6.39 -13.94 -3.52
C GLY A 144 -5.13 -14.53 -4.17
N MET A 145 -4.01 -14.68 -3.48
CA MET A 145 -2.79 -15.32 -3.99
C MET A 145 -2.80 -16.85 -3.82
N ARG A 146 -3.64 -17.38 -2.92
CA ARG A 146 -3.75 -18.83 -2.63
C ARG A 146 -4.65 -19.58 -3.60
N ARG A 147 -5.42 -18.87 -4.41
CA ARG A 147 -6.41 -19.42 -5.36
C ARG A 147 -5.88 -19.56 -6.79
N GLN A 148 -4.58 -19.34 -7.00
CA GLN A 148 -3.86 -19.52 -8.26
C GLN A 148 -2.87 -20.68 -8.11
#